data_AF-A0AAD7J5K1-F1
#
_entry.id   AF-A0AAD7J5K1-F1
#
_cell.length_a   1.000
_cell.length_b   1.000
_cell.length_c   1.000
_cell.angle_alpha   90.00
_cell.angle_beta   90.00
_cell.angle_gamma   90.00
#
_symmetry.space_group_name_H-M   'P 1'
#
loop_
_entity.id
_entity.type
_entity.pdbx_description
1 polymer ?
#
loop_
_entity_poly.entity_id
_entity_poly.type
_entity_poly.pdbx_seq_one_letter_code
_entity_poly.pdbx_strand_id
1 'polypeptide(L)'
;MIPTFAAIVTVAVVVLTPSVTAVGCFSGGQAGDCSAAIGGICAQVNGFTFAQGQTISTCVDTNGFRCNMAVTNTGGGGSQIGQQECIDDMTATNNGCNGHGGIRADGNFQLTLDPNTGAC
;
A
#
# COMPACT_ATOMS: atom_id res chain seq x y z
N MET A 1 -2.19 59.43 16.51
CA MET A 1 -1.31 58.55 15.69
C MET A 1 -1.61 57.12 16.10
N ILE A 2 -2.11 56.29 15.18
CA ILE A 2 -2.44 54.87 15.44
C ILE A 2 -1.47 54.05 14.58
N PRO A 3 -0.60 53.20 15.14
CA PRO A 3 0.26 52.36 14.32
C PRO A 3 -0.54 51.16 13.80
N THR A 4 -0.52 50.97 12.48
CA THR A 4 -1.08 49.81 11.79
C THR A 4 -0.07 48.67 11.91
N PHE A 5 -0.40 47.62 12.67
CA PHE A 5 0.40 46.41 12.71
C PHE A 5 0.02 45.52 11.52
N ALA A 6 0.94 45.33 10.58
CA ALA A 6 0.81 44.37 9.49
C ALA A 6 1.07 42.95 10.05
N ALA A 7 0.04 42.11 10.09
CA ALA A 7 0.17 40.70 10.45
C ALA A 7 0.68 39.92 9.23
N ILE A 8 1.91 39.39 9.32
CA ILE A 8 2.47 38.48 8.32
C ILE A 8 2.00 37.07 8.69
N VAL A 9 1.13 36.50 7.86
CA VAL A 9 0.70 35.09 7.98
C VAL A 9 1.73 34.22 7.26
N THR A 10 2.59 33.57 8.03
CA THR A 10 3.53 32.55 7.52
C THR A 10 2.77 31.25 7.23
N VAL A 11 2.61 30.92 5.96
CA VAL A 11 2.10 29.62 5.51
C VAL A 11 3.24 28.59 5.64
N ALA A 12 3.13 27.68 6.59
CA ALA A 12 4.03 26.54 6.69
C ALA A 12 3.62 25.49 5.64
N VAL A 13 4.42 25.35 4.59
CA VAL A 13 4.27 24.26 3.62
C VAL A 13 4.90 23.01 4.23
N VAL A 14 4.07 22.11 4.75
CA VAL A 14 4.51 20.78 5.19
C VAL A 14 4.80 19.97 3.93
N VAL A 15 6.08 19.81 3.60
CA VAL A 15 6.51 18.90 2.55
C VAL A 15 6.47 17.50 3.13
N LEU A 16 5.45 16.72 2.76
CA LEU A 16 5.36 15.29 3.05
C LEU A 16 6.45 14.59 2.23
N THR A 17 7.58 14.25 2.87
CA THR A 17 8.57 13.36 2.25
C THR A 17 7.97 11.96 2.17
N PRO A 18 7.90 11.30 1.00
CA PRO A 18 7.45 9.93 0.94
C PRO A 18 8.38 9.06 1.79
N SER A 19 7.79 8.32 2.74
CA SER A 19 8.47 7.25 3.46
C SER A 19 8.94 6.23 2.43
N VAL A 20 10.25 6.17 2.16
CA VAL A 20 10.84 5.13 1.33
C VAL A 20 10.91 3.82 2.12
N THR A 21 9.76 3.25 2.46
CA THR A 21 9.73 1.90 3.01
C THR A 21 10.19 0.93 1.94
N ALA A 22 11.33 0.28 2.22
CA ALA A 22 11.96 -0.66 1.29
C ALA A 22 11.00 -1.82 0.98
N VAL A 23 10.88 -2.15 -0.30
CA VAL A 23 10.16 -3.35 -0.74
C VAL A 23 11.06 -4.57 -0.51
N GLY A 24 10.60 -5.51 0.31
CA GLY A 24 11.20 -6.83 0.43
C GLY A 24 10.76 -7.71 -0.73
N CYS A 25 11.58 -7.80 -1.77
CA CYS A 25 11.28 -8.60 -2.96
C CYS A 25 11.36 -10.10 -2.70
N PHE A 26 10.44 -10.86 -3.31
CA PHE A 26 10.55 -12.31 -3.34
C PHE A 26 11.73 -12.73 -4.23
N SER A 27 12.47 -13.76 -3.80
CA SER A 27 13.69 -14.23 -4.47
C SER A 27 13.45 -15.18 -5.65
N GLY A 28 12.19 -15.51 -5.94
CA GLY A 28 11.78 -16.40 -7.02
C GLY A 28 10.26 -16.46 -7.15
N GLY A 29 9.76 -17.33 -8.02
CA GLY A 29 8.33 -17.45 -8.33
C GLY A 29 7.99 -16.96 -9.73
N GLN A 30 6.69 -16.74 -9.99
CA GLN A 30 6.22 -16.23 -11.27
C GLN A 30 6.45 -14.72 -11.33
N ALA A 31 7.02 -14.23 -12.44
CA ALA A 31 6.98 -12.80 -12.73
C ALA A 31 5.61 -12.45 -13.35
N GLY A 32 4.94 -11.42 -12.85
CA GLY A 32 3.64 -11.00 -13.32
C GLY A 32 3.28 -9.59 -12.87
N ASP A 33 2.51 -8.89 -13.70
CA ASP A 33 1.95 -7.59 -13.37
C ASP A 33 0.54 -7.73 -12.76
N CYS A 34 0.44 -7.42 -11.47
CA CYS A 34 -0.82 -7.46 -10.72
C CYS A 34 -1.53 -6.10 -10.67
N SER A 35 -1.07 -5.09 -11.41
CA SER A 35 -1.60 -3.71 -11.39
C SER A 35 -3.12 -3.62 -11.54
N ALA A 36 -3.71 -4.45 -12.41
CA ALA A 36 -5.14 -4.47 -12.66
C ALA A 36 -5.98 -4.94 -11.44
N ALA A 37 -5.38 -5.69 -10.51
CA ALA A 37 -6.06 -6.27 -9.36
C ALA A 37 -5.92 -5.41 -8.08
N ILE A 38 -4.91 -4.53 -8.03
CA ILE A 38 -4.60 -3.67 -6.86
C ILE A 38 -5.81 -2.84 -6.45
N GLY A 39 -6.51 -2.22 -7.42
CA GLY A 39 -7.66 -1.38 -7.14
C GLY A 39 -8.78 -2.12 -6.39
N GLY A 40 -8.95 -3.42 -6.64
CA GLY A 40 -9.98 -4.25 -6.01
C GLY A 40 -9.75 -4.44 -4.50
N ILE A 41 -8.56 -4.91 -4.11
CA ILE A 41 -8.24 -5.09 -2.69
C ILE A 41 -8.17 -3.74 -1.96
N CYS A 42 -7.65 -2.70 -2.60
CA CYS A 42 -7.56 -1.38 -1.97
C CYS A 42 -8.94 -0.72 -1.79
N ALA A 43 -9.90 -0.99 -2.67
CA ALA A 43 -11.30 -0.60 -2.46
C ALA A 43 -11.94 -1.38 -1.29
N GLN A 44 -11.59 -2.65 -1.11
CA GLN A 44 -12.12 -3.49 -0.03
C GLN A 44 -11.64 -3.03 1.36
N VAL A 45 -10.40 -2.57 1.49
CA VAL A 45 -9.85 -2.12 2.78
C VAL A 45 -10.14 -0.64 3.07
N ASN A 46 -10.66 0.11 2.12
CA ASN A 46 -10.96 1.53 2.30
C ASN A 46 -12.03 1.75 3.37
N GLY A 47 -11.67 2.48 4.43
CA GLY A 47 -12.55 2.69 5.58
C GLY A 47 -12.76 1.44 6.46
N PHE A 48 -12.03 0.35 6.20
CA PHE A 48 -12.06 -0.84 7.02
C PHE A 48 -11.18 -0.64 8.27
N THR A 49 -11.75 -0.89 9.44
CA THR A 49 -11.03 -0.85 10.71
C THR A 49 -10.45 -2.21 11.04
N PHE A 50 -9.12 -2.32 10.97
CA PHE A 50 -8.42 -3.57 11.26
C PHE A 50 -8.26 -3.79 12.77
N ALA A 51 -8.53 -5.02 13.21
CA ALA A 51 -7.99 -5.52 14.46
C ALA A 51 -6.47 -5.73 14.34
N GLN A 52 -5.78 -5.83 15.49
CA GLN A 52 -4.35 -6.16 15.50
C GLN A 52 -4.13 -7.54 14.86
N GLY A 53 -3.17 -7.64 13.94
CA GLY A 53 -2.83 -8.87 13.22
C GLY A 53 -3.88 -9.30 12.19
N GLN A 54 -4.94 -8.51 11.97
CA GLN A 54 -5.95 -8.85 10.98
C GLN A 54 -5.38 -8.68 9.57
N THR A 55 -5.67 -9.68 8.73
CA THR A 55 -5.33 -9.68 7.32
C THR A 55 -6.58 -9.70 6.47
N ILE A 56 -6.62 -8.82 5.47
CA ILE A 56 -7.55 -8.91 4.35
C ILE A 56 -6.74 -9.36 3.13
N SER A 57 -7.16 -10.43 2.48
CA SER A 57 -6.47 -10.99 1.32
C SER A 57 -7.43 -11.28 0.17
N THR A 58 -6.89 -11.28 -1.04
CA THR A 58 -7.59 -11.70 -2.26
C THR A 58 -6.65 -12.52 -3.15
N CYS A 59 -7.25 -13.35 -3.98
CA CYS A 59 -6.60 -14.00 -5.11
C CYS A 59 -7.33 -13.56 -6.38
N VAL A 60 -6.61 -13.10 -7.40
CA VAL A 60 -7.18 -12.71 -8.70
C VAL A 60 -6.39 -13.35 -9.83
N ASP A 61 -7.08 -14.05 -10.73
CA ASP A 61 -6.48 -14.56 -11.97
C ASP A 61 -6.30 -13.42 -13.00
N THR A 62 -5.11 -13.31 -13.57
CA THR A 62 -4.79 -12.33 -14.62
C THR A 62 -3.66 -12.83 -15.50
N ASN A 63 -3.75 -12.59 -16.81
CA ASN A 63 -2.67 -12.86 -17.77
C ASN A 63 -2.05 -14.29 -17.67
N GLY A 64 -2.84 -15.29 -17.30
CA GLY A 64 -2.41 -16.69 -17.19
C GLY A 64 -1.66 -17.04 -15.89
N PHE A 65 -1.64 -16.15 -14.90
CA PHE A 65 -1.15 -16.38 -13.55
C PHE A 65 -2.16 -15.86 -12.53
N ARG A 66 -1.90 -16.06 -11.23
CA ARG A 66 -2.72 -15.51 -10.15
C ARG A 66 -1.95 -14.50 -9.31
N CYS A 67 -2.66 -13.50 -8.82
CA CYS A 67 -2.15 -12.47 -7.92
C CYS A 67 -2.68 -12.71 -6.52
N ASN A 68 -1.82 -13.17 -5.62
CA ASN A 68 -2.14 -13.21 -4.19
C ASN A 68 -1.78 -11.86 -3.59
N MET A 69 -2.76 -11.15 -3.04
CA MET A 69 -2.53 -9.86 -2.41
C MET A 69 -3.09 -9.87 -1.00
N ALA A 70 -2.42 -9.17 -0.09
CA ALA A 70 -2.85 -9.07 1.29
C ALA A 70 -2.48 -7.70 1.88
N VAL A 71 -3.35 -7.23 2.78
CA VAL A 71 -3.10 -6.08 3.66
C VAL A 71 -3.26 -6.57 5.09
N THR A 72 -2.20 -6.45 5.88
CA THR A 72 -2.16 -6.92 7.27
C THR A 72 -1.87 -5.76 8.19
N ASN A 73 -2.66 -5.59 9.25
CA ASN A 73 -2.35 -4.63 10.32
C ASN A 73 -1.33 -5.26 11.28
N THR A 74 -0.08 -4.81 11.21
CA THR A 74 1.02 -5.22 12.09
C THR A 74 1.18 -4.30 13.30
N GLY A 75 0.44 -3.20 13.36
CA GLY A 75 0.42 -2.26 14.48
C GLY A 75 -0.59 -2.62 15.58
N GLY A 76 -1.14 -1.59 16.24
CA GLY A 76 -2.20 -1.72 17.24
C GLY A 76 -3.59 -1.90 16.61
N GLY A 77 -4.58 -2.29 17.42
CA GLY A 77 -5.98 -2.39 16.98
C GLY A 77 -6.59 -1.01 16.67
N GLY A 78 -7.50 -0.96 15.70
CA GLY A 78 -8.19 0.27 15.31
C GLY A 78 -7.54 1.05 14.16
N SER A 79 -6.49 0.50 13.54
CA SER A 79 -5.83 1.11 12.39
C SER A 79 -6.70 1.01 11.13
N GLN A 80 -6.62 2.03 10.28
CA GLN A 80 -7.21 2.08 8.95
C GLN A 80 -6.14 2.48 7.95
N ILE A 81 -6.17 1.90 6.75
CA ILE A 81 -5.34 2.32 5.62
C ILE A 81 -6.23 3.03 4.60
N GLY A 82 -5.77 4.16 4.07
CA GLY A 82 -6.50 4.86 3.01
C GLY A 82 -6.45 4.09 1.70
N GLN A 83 -7.49 4.22 0.86
CA GLN A 83 -7.47 3.59 -0.47
C GLN A 83 -6.25 4.00 -1.30
N GLN A 84 -5.94 5.30 -1.33
CA GLN A 84 -4.82 5.82 -2.14
C GLN A 84 -3.47 5.32 -1.61
N GLU A 85 -3.28 5.32 -0.30
CA GLU A 85 -2.09 4.78 0.37
C GLU A 85 -1.90 3.30 0.02
N CYS A 86 -2.96 2.50 0.11
CA CYS A 86 -2.91 1.10 -0.31
C CYS A 86 -2.52 0.94 -1.79
N ILE A 87 -3.08 1.76 -2.69
CA ILE A 87 -2.77 1.69 -4.13
C ILE A 87 -1.31 2.04 -4.38
N ASP A 88 -0.83 3.14 -3.79
CA ASP A 88 0.55 3.61 -3.96
C ASP A 88 1.53 2.55 -3.43
N ASP A 89 1.22 1.94 -2.29
CA ASP A 89 2.05 0.92 -1.67
C ASP A 89 2.11 -0.39 -2.44
N MET A 90 0.97 -0.90 -2.89
CA MET A 90 0.92 -2.09 -3.73
C MET A 90 1.54 -1.85 -5.10
N THR A 91 1.37 -0.66 -5.68
CA THR A 91 1.96 -0.30 -6.98
C THR A 91 3.47 -0.21 -6.88
N ALA A 92 3.99 0.40 -5.81
CA ALA A 92 5.42 0.41 -5.52
C ALA A 92 5.97 -1.02 -5.38
N THR A 93 5.22 -1.89 -4.70
CA THR A 93 5.60 -3.31 -4.52
C THR A 93 5.60 -4.07 -5.85
N ASN A 94 4.57 -3.90 -6.68
CA ASN A 94 4.46 -4.49 -8.01
C ASN A 94 5.65 -4.10 -8.92
N ASN A 95 6.01 -2.81 -8.91
CA ASN A 95 7.02 -2.26 -9.81
C ASN A 95 8.45 -2.43 -9.28
N GLY A 96 8.64 -2.53 -7.97
CA GLY A 96 9.95 -2.53 -7.33
C GLY A 96 10.73 -3.85 -7.42
N CYS A 97 10.07 -4.95 -7.79
CA CYS A 97 10.62 -6.30 -7.65
C CYS A 97 10.72 -7.10 -8.95
N ASN A 98 10.98 -6.42 -10.08
CA ASN A 98 11.08 -7.03 -11.41
C ASN A 98 9.86 -7.92 -11.77
N GLY A 99 8.68 -7.57 -11.25
CA GLY A 99 7.45 -8.33 -11.44
C GLY A 99 7.32 -9.59 -10.59
N HIS A 100 8.25 -9.92 -9.69
CA HIS A 100 8.09 -11.06 -8.77
C HIS A 100 7.23 -10.73 -7.54
N GLY A 101 6.79 -9.48 -7.42
CA GLY A 101 6.12 -9.02 -6.22
C GLY A 101 7.03 -8.97 -5.00
N GLY A 102 6.41 -8.71 -3.85
CA GLY A 102 7.13 -8.56 -2.60
C GLY A 102 6.23 -8.17 -1.45
N ILE A 103 6.89 -7.75 -0.38
CA ILE A 103 6.28 -7.28 0.85
C ILE A 103 6.76 -5.86 1.10
N ARG A 104 5.84 -4.93 1.33
CA ARG A 104 6.14 -3.57 1.78
C ARG A 104 5.46 -3.33 3.11
N ALA A 105 6.22 -2.84 4.09
CA ALA A 105 5.62 -2.28 5.30
C ALA A 105 5.37 -0.79 5.08
N ASP A 106 4.27 -0.24 5.58
CA ASP A 106 4.08 1.20 5.72
C ASP A 106 3.27 1.49 6.98
N GLY A 107 3.83 2.30 7.88
CA GLY A 107 3.26 2.54 9.21
C GLY A 107 2.88 1.25 9.94
N ASN A 108 1.56 1.11 10.21
CA ASN A 108 0.97 -0.04 10.90
C ASN A 108 0.62 -1.20 9.97
N PHE A 109 0.90 -1.10 8.67
CA PHE A 109 0.45 -2.06 7.67
C PHE A 109 1.61 -2.77 7.00
N GLN A 110 1.37 -4.03 6.66
CA GLN A 110 2.19 -4.81 5.75
C GLN A 110 1.34 -5.20 4.56
N LEU A 111 1.78 -4.80 3.37
CA LEU A 111 1.17 -5.13 2.10
C LEU A 111 2.01 -6.18 1.40
N THR A 112 1.34 -7.24 0.95
CA THR A 112 1.95 -8.32 0.17
C THR A 112 1.31 -8.34 -1.20
N LEU A 113 2.13 -8.48 -2.24
CA LEU A 113 1.69 -8.71 -3.61
C LEU A 113 2.58 -9.81 -4.18
N ASP A 114 1.98 -10.93 -4.57
CA ASP A 114 2.69 -12.17 -4.89
C ASP A 114 2.09 -12.84 -6.15
N PRO A 115 2.66 -12.56 -7.33
CA PRO A 115 2.28 -13.23 -8.58
C PRO A 115 2.76 -14.68 -8.55
N ASN A 116 1.85 -15.62 -8.80
CA ASN A 116 2.11 -17.05 -8.75
C ASN A 116 1.56 -17.77 -9.96
N THR A 117 2.14 -18.92 -10.30
CA THR A 117 1.54 -19.83 -11.28
C THR A 117 0.24 -20.44 -10.76
N GLY A 118 -0.61 -20.87 -11.69
CA GLY A 118 -1.90 -21.51 -11.40
C GLY A 118 -3.05 -20.51 -11.26
N ALA A 119 -4.20 -21.04 -10.85
CA ALA A 119 -5.42 -20.27 -10.67
C ALA A 119 -5.73 -20.04 -9.19
N CYS A 120 -6.60 -19.07 -8.93
CA CYS A 120 -7.41 -19.00 -7.73
C CYS A 120 -8.45 -20.13 -7.74
#